data_AF-A0A933GED7-F1
#
_entry.id   AF-A0A933GED7-F1
#
_cell.length_a   1.000
_cell.length_b   1.000
_cell.length_c   1.000
_cell.angle_alpha   90.00
_cell.angle_beta   90.00
_cell.angle_gamma   90.00
#
_symmetry.space_group_name_H-M   'P 1'
#
loop_
_entity.id
_entity.type
_entity.pdbx_description
1 polymer ?
#
loop_
_entity_poly.entity_id
_entity_poly.type
_entity_poly.pdbx_seq_one_letter_code
_entity_poly.pdbx_strand_id
1 'polypeptide(L)' 'VWMEEHEGRRVNQVRVEQAMEVSPDILASSCPFCLTMFEDGVKGKGVADKLKTRDIAELVTDALT' A
#
# COMPACT_ATOMS: atom_id res chain seq x y z
N VAL A 1 14.80 -2.97 -4.58
CA VAL A 1 15.43 -4.11 -3.87
C VAL A 1 14.31 -4.97 -3.34
N TRP A 2 14.22 -6.23 -3.76
CA TRP A 2 13.20 -7.18 -3.31
C TRP A 2 13.75 -7.92 -2.10
N MET A 3 13.06 -7.82 -0.97
CA MET A 3 13.40 -8.56 0.25
C MET A 3 12.41 -9.71 0.36
N GLU A 4 12.88 -10.94 0.16
CA GLU A 4 12.06 -12.12 0.38
C GLU A 4 12.15 -12.52 1.85
N GLU A 5 11.02 -12.52 2.55
CA GLU A 5 10.95 -13.18 3.85
C GLU A 5 10.91 -14.70 3.65
N HIS A 6 11.97 -15.38 4.09
CA HIS A 6 12.08 -16.84 4.08
C HIS A 6 11.39 -17.50 5.29
N GLU A 7 11.14 -16.72 6.35
CA GLU A 7 10.43 -17.15 7.55
C GLU A 7 9.39 -16.11 7.95
N GLY A 8 8.18 -16.56 8.29
CA GLY A 8 7.07 -15.69 8.68
C GLY A 8 6.20 -15.24 7.51
N ARG A 9 5.46 -14.14 7.72
CA ARG A 9 4.50 -13.59 6.75
C ARG A 9 5.12 -12.38 6.07
N ARG A 10 4.93 -12.25 4.75
CA ARG A 10 5.47 -11.13 3.99
C ARG A 10 4.98 -9.80 4.54
N VAL A 11 5.89 -8.86 4.83
CA VAL A 11 5.56 -7.60 5.52
C VAL A 11 4.54 -6.80 4.72
N ASN A 12 4.67 -6.78 3.39
CA ASN A 12 3.78 -6.05 2.51
C ASN A 12 2.32 -6.53 2.63
N GLN A 13 2.12 -7.83 2.76
CA GLN A 13 0.82 -8.45 2.97
C GLN A 13 0.27 -8.16 4.36
N VAL A 14 1.10 -8.24 5.39
CA VAL A 14 0.70 -7.94 6.78
C VAL A 14 0.26 -6.49 6.92
N ARG A 15 1.00 -5.54 6.32
CA ARG A 15 0.67 -4.12 6.36
C ARG A 15 -0.63 -3.79 5.62
N VAL A 16 -0.89 -4.45 4.49
CA VAL A 16 -2.15 -4.29 3.77
C VAL A 16 -3.32 -4.84 4.57
N GLU A 17 -3.18 -5.99 5.23
CA GLU A 17 -4.24 -6.50 6.11
C GLU A 17 -4.55 -5.54 7.26
N GLN A 18 -3.52 -5.02 7.93
CA GLN A 18 -3.68 -4.01 8.98
C GLN A 18 -4.40 -2.76 8.45
N ALA A 19 -4.06 -2.29 7.26
CA ALA A 19 -4.75 -1.17 6.64
C ALA A 19 -6.23 -1.50 6.36
N MET A 20 -6.54 -2.72 5.91
CA MET A 20 -7.91 -3.14 5.61
C MET A 20 -8.81 -3.25 6.85
N GLU A 21 -8.27 -3.38 8.06
CA GLU A 21 -9.05 -3.41 9.30
C GLU A 21 -9.90 -2.14 9.50
N VAL A 22 -9.44 -0.99 8.98
CA VAL A 22 -10.19 0.27 9.04
C VAL A 22 -10.98 0.58 7.76
N SER A 23 -11.04 -0.37 6.82
CA SER A 23 -11.77 -0.26 5.54
C SER A 23 -11.51 1.05 4.76
N PRO A 24 -10.25 1.43 4.49
CA PRO A 24 -9.94 2.67 3.77
C PRO A 24 -10.13 2.50 2.26
N ASP A 25 -10.45 3.60 1.58
CA ASP A 25 -10.44 3.66 0.11
C ASP A 25 -9.03 3.86 -0.46
N ILE A 26 -8.17 4.57 0.30
CA ILE A 26 -6.82 4.98 -0.12
C ILE A 26 -5.80 4.67 0.97
N LEU A 27 -4.68 4.07 0.58
CA LEU A 27 -3.46 3.95 1.35
C LEU A 27 -2.41 4.91 0.79
N ALA A 28 -2.05 5.93 1.58
CA ALA A 28 -1.09 6.94 1.18
C ALA A 28 0.29 6.73 1.81
N SER A 29 1.35 7.04 1.06
CA SER A 29 2.74 6.99 1.55
C SER A 29 3.54 8.15 0.97
N SER A 30 4.47 8.73 1.73
CA SER A 30 5.45 9.72 1.24
C SER A 30 6.81 9.12 0.91
N CYS A 31 6.94 7.79 1.00
CA CYS A 31 8.16 7.06 0.73
C CYS A 31 7.97 6.21 -0.55
N PRO A 32 8.79 6.39 -1.60
CA PRO A 32 8.62 5.68 -2.87
C PRO A 32 8.84 4.17 -2.71
N PHE A 33 9.76 3.76 -1.84
CA PHE A 33 9.95 2.32 -1.55
C PHE A 33 8.74 1.71 -0.85
N CYS A 34 8.13 2.44 0.09
CA CYS A 34 6.91 1.98 0.74
C CYS A 34 5.74 1.94 -0.24
N LEU A 35 5.67 2.88 -1.20
CA LEU A 35 4.63 2.88 -2.22
C LEU A 35 4.70 1.61 -3.07
N THR A 36 5.87 1.26 -3.61
CA THR A 36 6.08 -0.02 -4.31
C THR A 36 5.74 -1.22 -3.42
N MET A 37 6.17 -1.19 -2.15
CA MET A 37 5.86 -2.25 -1.19
C MET A 37 4.34 -2.44 -1.00
N PHE A 38 3.58 -1.35 -0.86
CA PHE A 38 2.13 -1.40 -0.75
C PHE A 38 1.46 -1.82 -2.04
N GLU A 39 1.89 -1.34 -3.20
CA GLU A 39 1.39 -1.75 -4.51
C GLU A 39 1.50 -3.27 -4.70
N ASP A 40 2.65 -3.85 -4.36
CA ASP A 40 2.85 -5.30 -4.41
C ASP A 40 2.02 -6.02 -3.35
N GLY A 41 1.87 -5.43 -2.16
CA GLY A 41 1.03 -5.95 -1.10
C GLY A 41 -0.45 -6.03 -1.49
N VAL A 42 -1.02 -4.97 -2.06
CA VAL A 42 -2.44 -4.91 -2.45
C VAL A 42 -2.74 -5.82 -3.63
N LYS A 43 -1.80 -5.94 -4.59
CA LYS A 43 -1.87 -6.93 -5.67
C LYS A 43 -1.79 -8.36 -5.11
N GLY A 44 -0.83 -8.63 -4.23
CA GLY A 44 -0.66 -9.94 -3.59
C GLY A 44 -1.86 -10.37 -2.73
N LYS A 45 -2.64 -9.42 -2.20
CA LYS A 45 -3.89 -9.68 -1.47
C LYS A 45 -5.14 -9.71 -2.35
N GLY A 46 -5.03 -9.39 -3.65
CA GLY A 46 -6.17 -9.32 -4.56
C GLY A 46 -7.17 -8.22 -4.19
N VAL A 47 -6.71 -7.13 -3.56
CA VAL A 47 -7.56 -6.00 -3.11
C VAL A 47 -7.29 -4.70 -3.84
N ALA A 48 -6.49 -4.73 -4.93
CA ALA A 48 -6.14 -3.54 -5.71
C ALA A 48 -7.35 -2.78 -6.30
N ASP A 49 -8.50 -3.45 -6.45
CA ASP A 49 -9.75 -2.81 -6.88
C ASP A 49 -10.46 -2.05 -5.75
N LYS A 50 -10.20 -2.42 -4.49
CA LYS A 50 -10.85 -1.87 -3.29
C LYS A 50 -9.98 -0.85 -2.55
N LEU A 51 -8.66 -1.05 -2.56
CA LEU A 51 -7.69 -0.22 -1.86
C LEU A 51 -6.68 0.35 -2.85
N LYS A 52 -6.74 1.67 -3.07
CA LYS A 52 -5.79 2.37 -3.95
C LYS A 52 -4.56 2.83 -3.19
N THR A 53 -3.38 2.60 -3.75
CA THR A 53 -2.11 3.07 -3.20
C THR A 53 -1.69 4.35 -3.93
N ARG A 54 -1.36 5.43 -3.20
CA ARG A 54 -0.99 6.72 -3.80
C ARG A 54 0.12 7.43 -3.02
N ASP A 55 0.86 8.30 -3.71
CA ASP A 55 1.75 9.23 -3.02
C ASP A 55 0.94 10.35 -2.36
N ILE A 56 1.37 10.81 -1.17
CA ILE A 56 0.73 11.94 -0.47
C ILE A 56 0.72 13.20 -1.34
N ALA A 57 1.76 13.45 -2.13
CA ALA A 57 1.83 14.60 -3.03
C ALA A 57 0.73 14.59 -4.11
N GLU A 58 0.30 13.41 -4.55
CA GLU A 58 -0.83 13.30 -5.48
C GLU A 58 -2.15 13.70 -4.81
N LEU A 59 -2.35 13.30 -3.55
CA LEU A 59 -3.54 13.70 -2.78
C LEU A 59 -3.57 15.21 -2.54
N VAL A 60 -2.42 15.81 -2.25
CA VAL A 60 -2.29 17.27 -2.13
C VAL A 60 -2.61 17.95 -3.46
N THR A 61 -2.12 17.41 -4.57
CA THR A 61 -2.38 17.96 -5.90
C THR A 61 -3.87 17.93 -6.22
N ASP A 62 -4.55 16.79 -5.99
CA ASP A 62 -6.01 16.66 -6.21
C ASP A 62 -6.82 17.63 -5.33
N ALA A 63 -6.32 17.99 -4.13
CA ALA A 63 -7.00 18.93 -3.24
C ALA A 63 -6.81 20.41 -3.65
N LEU A 64 -5.81 20.70 -4.48
CA LEU A 64 -5.50 22.04 -4.96
C LEU A 64 -6.13 22.37 -6.32
N THR A 65 -6.64 21.37 -7.04
CA THR A 65 -7.25 21.48 -8.37
C THR A 65 -8.73 21.17 -8.35
#